data_AF-A0A9R1BNK1-F1
#
_entry.id   AF-A0A9R1BNK1-F1
#
_cell.length_a   1.000
_cell.length_b   1.000
_cell.length_c   1.000
_cell.angle_alpha   90.00
_cell.angle_beta   90.00
_cell.angle_gamma   90.00
#
_symmetry.space_group_name_H-M   'P 1'
#
loop_
_entity.id
_entity.type
_entity.pdbx_description
1 polymer ?
#
loop_
_entity_poly.entity_id
_entity_poly.type
_entity_poly.pdbx_seq_one_letter_code
_entity_poly.pdbx_strand_id
1 'polypeptide(L)'
;MTHLGITVSWGGWSISGGTVTNPGIWSYEGVAGTHIVFFGLCFLGAIWHWVYWDLEIFSDERTGKPSLDLPKIFGIHLFLAGVAGFGFGAFHVTGLYGPRIWVSGPYGLPGKVQAVNPAWGAEGFDPFVPGI
;
A
#
# COMPACT_ATOMS: atom_id res chain seq x y z
N MET A 1 -2.74 -8.31 -5.77
CA MET A 1 -1.42 -8.81 -5.31
C MET A 1 -0.40 -8.80 -6.45
N THR A 2 -0.64 -9.53 -7.54
CA THR A 2 0.30 -9.63 -8.68
C THR A 2 0.67 -8.30 -9.34
N HIS A 3 -0.28 -7.39 -9.48
CA HIS A 3 -0.03 -6.06 -10.04
C HIS A 3 1.08 -5.28 -9.31
N LEU A 4 1.26 -5.52 -8.00
CA LEU A 4 2.21 -4.80 -7.15
C LEU A 4 3.44 -5.64 -6.75
N GLY A 5 3.73 -6.70 -7.51
CA GLY A 5 4.99 -7.44 -7.37
C GLY A 5 4.91 -8.81 -6.70
N ILE A 6 3.75 -9.22 -6.19
CA ILE A 6 3.59 -10.55 -5.55
C ILE A 6 3.28 -11.60 -6.61
N THR A 7 4.26 -12.44 -6.95
CA THR A 7 4.18 -13.38 -8.08
C THR A 7 4.35 -14.84 -7.70
N VAL A 8 4.61 -15.15 -6.43
CA VAL A 8 5.02 -16.49 -5.97
C VAL A 8 4.18 -16.99 -4.81
N SER A 9 4.10 -18.32 -4.69
CA SER A 9 3.41 -19.05 -3.63
C SER A 9 4.38 -19.91 -2.81
N TRP A 10 4.07 -20.12 -1.53
CA TRP A 10 4.71 -21.11 -0.68
C TRP A 10 4.56 -22.56 -1.19
N GLY A 11 3.59 -22.81 -2.06
CA GLY A 11 3.45 -24.06 -2.81
C GLY A 11 4.48 -24.28 -3.92
N GLY A 12 5.45 -23.37 -4.09
CA GLY A 12 6.60 -23.56 -4.97
C GLY A 12 6.34 -23.24 -6.45
N TRP A 13 5.34 -22.42 -6.76
CA TRP A 13 5.01 -21.98 -8.11
C TRP A 13 4.99 -20.45 -8.23
N SER A 14 5.14 -19.94 -9.45
CA SER A 14 4.96 -18.54 -9.81
C SER A 14 3.88 -18.34 -10.85
N ILE A 15 3.25 -17.16 -10.85
CA ILE A 15 2.14 -16.83 -11.77
C ILE A 15 2.53 -16.88 -13.26
N SER A 16 3.82 -16.75 -13.57
CA SER A 16 4.36 -16.88 -14.93
C SER A 16 4.68 -18.32 -15.32
N GLY A 17 4.25 -19.32 -14.53
CA GLY A 17 4.42 -20.74 -14.81
C GLY A 17 5.77 -21.33 -14.39
N GLY A 18 6.56 -20.60 -13.60
CA GLY A 18 7.84 -21.08 -13.08
C GLY A 18 7.70 -21.87 -11.78
N THR A 19 8.70 -22.69 -11.47
CA THR A 19 8.87 -23.32 -10.14
C THR A 19 9.80 -22.47 -9.28
N VAL A 20 9.50 -22.40 -7.97
CA VAL A 20 10.18 -21.54 -7.00
C VAL A 20 10.57 -22.37 -5.79
N THR A 21 11.86 -22.40 -5.45
CA THR A 21 12.36 -23.17 -4.30
C THR A 21 12.32 -22.38 -2.99
N ASN A 22 12.46 -21.06 -3.05
CA ASN A 22 12.38 -20.17 -1.88
C ASN A 22 11.53 -18.93 -2.19
N PRO A 23 10.22 -18.97 -1.94
CA PRO A 23 9.30 -17.86 -2.20
C PRO A 23 9.43 -16.69 -1.21
N GLY A 24 10.23 -16.82 -0.15
CA GLY A 24 10.39 -15.79 0.88
C GLY A 24 9.12 -15.53 1.69
N ILE A 25 9.12 -14.43 2.45
CA ILE A 25 7.99 -14.08 3.34
C ILE A 25 6.83 -13.47 2.55
N TRP A 26 7.11 -12.63 1.54
CA TRP A 26 6.10 -11.91 0.76
C TRP A 26 5.55 -12.73 -0.42
N SER A 27 4.93 -13.88 -0.12
CA SER A 27 4.14 -14.67 -1.06
C SER A 27 2.64 -14.29 -1.01
N TYR A 28 1.81 -14.90 -1.85
CA TYR A 28 0.35 -14.77 -1.74
C TYR A 28 -0.16 -15.13 -0.33
N GLU A 29 0.35 -16.23 0.24
CA GLU A 29 0.00 -16.70 1.58
C GLU A 29 0.54 -15.78 2.66
N GLY A 30 1.78 -15.28 2.52
CA GLY A 30 2.36 -14.32 3.45
C GLY A 30 1.53 -13.03 3.53
N VAL A 31 1.13 -12.47 2.40
CA VAL A 31 0.23 -11.30 2.34
C VAL A 31 -1.10 -11.60 3.03
N ALA A 32 -1.72 -12.75 2.78
CA ALA A 32 -2.96 -13.14 3.44
C ALA A 32 -2.78 -13.25 4.96
N GLY A 33 -1.73 -13.90 5.42
CA GLY A 33 -1.40 -14.04 6.84
C GLY A 33 -1.21 -12.70 7.54
N THR A 34 -0.45 -11.77 6.92
CA THR A 34 -0.28 -10.42 7.46
C THR A 34 -1.61 -9.68 7.62
N HIS A 35 -2.53 -9.79 6.66
CA HIS A 35 -3.85 -9.13 6.76
C HIS A 35 -4.71 -9.71 7.89
N ILE A 36 -4.66 -11.03 8.10
CA ILE A 36 -5.39 -11.67 9.22
C ILE A 36 -4.86 -11.20 10.57
N VAL A 37 -3.53 -11.16 10.73
CA VAL A 37 -2.91 -10.64 11.96
C VAL A 37 -3.25 -9.16 12.17
N PHE A 38 -3.13 -8.35 11.12
CA PHE A 38 -3.49 -6.93 11.17
C PHE A 38 -4.95 -6.72 11.57
N PHE A 39 -5.87 -7.50 11.02
CA PHE A 39 -7.28 -7.49 11.42
C PHE A 39 -7.46 -7.76 12.92
N GLY A 40 -6.79 -8.79 13.46
CA GLY A 40 -6.84 -9.09 14.89
C GLY A 40 -6.33 -7.94 15.76
N LEU A 41 -5.24 -7.28 15.37
CA LEU A 41 -4.70 -6.12 16.07
C LEU A 41 -5.66 -4.92 16.05
N CYS A 42 -6.23 -4.60 14.88
CA CYS A 42 -7.23 -3.54 14.74
C CYS A 42 -8.50 -3.83 15.55
N PHE A 43 -8.95 -5.09 15.59
CA PHE A 43 -10.11 -5.50 16.37
C PHE A 43 -9.91 -5.27 17.87
N LEU A 44 -8.74 -5.66 18.41
CA LEU A 44 -8.39 -5.38 19.81
C LEU A 44 -8.31 -3.86 20.08
N GLY A 45 -7.72 -3.10 19.16
CA GLY A 45 -7.68 -1.64 19.24
C GLY A 45 -9.08 -0.99 19.26
N ALA A 46 -10.02 -1.52 18.47
CA ALA A 46 -11.40 -1.04 18.45
C ALA A 46 -12.11 -1.30 19.77
N ILE A 47 -11.92 -2.49 20.38
CA ILE A 47 -12.45 -2.78 21.73
C ILE A 47 -11.90 -1.79 22.74
N TRP A 48 -10.58 -1.54 22.71
CA TRP A 48 -9.96 -0.59 23.64
C TRP A 48 -10.53 0.82 23.49
N HIS A 49 -10.63 1.33 22.27
CA HIS A 49 -11.20 2.66 22.01
C HIS A 49 -12.68 2.78 22.39
N TRP A 50 -13.44 1.69 22.28
CA TRP A 50 -14.84 1.66 22.73
C TRP A 50 -14.96 1.76 24.25
N VAL A 51 -14.11 1.01 24.98
CA VAL A 51 -14.13 1.01 26.45
C VAL A 51 -13.60 2.33 27.02
N TYR A 52 -12.51 2.85 26.46
CA TYR A 52 -11.82 4.07 26.92
C TYR A 52 -12.12 5.26 25.99
N TRP A 53 -13.40 5.58 25.83
CA TRP A 53 -13.85 6.64 24.92
C TRP A 53 -13.66 8.06 25.50
N ASP A 54 -13.74 8.21 26.82
CA ASP A 54 -13.71 9.50 27.52
C ASP A 54 -12.27 9.94 27.83
N LEU A 55 -11.51 10.26 26.78
CA LEU A 55 -10.14 10.76 26.87
C LEU A 55 -10.10 12.28 26.76
N GLU A 56 -9.24 12.91 27.57
CA GLU A 56 -9.05 14.38 27.60
C GLU A 56 -8.69 14.96 26.23
N ILE A 57 -7.97 14.22 25.38
CA ILE A 57 -7.62 14.62 24.01
C ILE A 57 -8.84 14.92 23.12
N PHE A 58 -10.00 14.34 23.42
CA PHE A 58 -11.23 14.59 22.68
C PHE A 58 -12.04 15.76 23.24
N SER A 59 -11.65 16.31 24.39
CA SER A 59 -12.34 17.41 25.06
C SER A 59 -11.61 18.74 24.81
N ASP A 60 -12.40 19.80 24.58
CA ASP A 60 -11.89 21.16 24.58
C ASP A 60 -11.60 21.61 26.03
N GLU A 61 -10.35 21.91 26.34
CA GLU A 61 -9.90 22.39 27.65
C GLU A 61 -10.72 23.58 28.18
N ARG A 62 -11.24 24.43 27.28
CA ARG A 62 -11.94 25.64 27.67
C ARG A 62 -13.41 25.40 28.02
N THR A 63 -14.02 24.35 27.48
CA THR A 63 -15.46 24.07 27.62
C THR A 63 -15.78 22.73 28.26
N GLY A 64 -14.81 21.83 28.37
CA GLY A 64 -15.00 20.46 28.86
C GLY A 64 -15.87 19.59 27.95
N LYS A 65 -16.10 20.02 26.70
CA LYS A 65 -17.00 19.34 25.75
C LYS A 65 -16.20 18.66 24.64
N PRO A 66 -16.71 17.56 24.07
CA PRO A 66 -16.09 16.93 22.91
C PRO A 66 -15.94 17.91 21.73
N SER A 67 -14.74 18.00 21.16
CA SER A 67 -14.43 18.89 20.04
C SER A 67 -13.32 18.31 19.17
N LEU A 68 -13.42 18.52 17.85
CA LEU A 68 -12.43 18.09 16.86
C LEU A 68 -12.09 19.26 15.93
N ASP A 69 -10.81 19.60 15.84
CA ASP A 69 -10.29 20.61 14.92
C ASP A 69 -10.16 20.02 13.50
N LEU A 70 -11.29 19.93 12.79
CA LEU A 70 -11.37 19.29 11.48
C LEU A 70 -10.39 19.87 10.43
N PRO A 71 -10.18 21.19 10.32
CA PRO A 71 -9.18 21.74 9.40
C PRO A 71 -7.77 21.23 9.69
N LYS A 72 -7.37 21.17 10.97
CA LYS A 72 -6.07 20.62 11.36
C LYS A 72 -5.97 19.12 11.07
N ILE A 73 -7.02 18.36 11.41
CA ILE A 73 -7.11 16.92 11.12
C ILE A 73 -6.96 16.67 9.61
N PHE A 74 -7.66 17.42 8.78
CA PHE A 74 -7.54 17.33 7.33
C PHE A 74 -6.11 17.57 6.85
N GLY A 75 -5.45 18.64 7.34
CA GLY A 75 -4.06 18.94 7.00
C GLY A 75 -3.10 17.81 7.35
N ILE A 76 -3.24 17.21 8.54
CA ILE A 76 -2.43 16.07 8.97
C ILE A 76 -2.62 14.87 8.03
N HIS A 77 -3.87 14.51 7.72
CA HIS A 77 -4.16 13.36 6.85
C HIS A 77 -3.67 13.60 5.42
N LEU A 78 -3.86 14.81 4.87
CA LEU A 78 -3.40 15.16 3.53
C LEU A 78 -1.87 15.11 3.43
N PHE A 79 -1.16 15.62 4.44
CA PHE A 79 0.29 15.55 4.49
C PHE A 79 0.79 14.10 4.49
N LEU A 80 0.21 13.25 5.37
CA LEU A 80 0.57 11.84 5.43
C LEU A 80 0.24 11.10 4.13
N ALA A 81 -0.90 11.39 3.49
CA ALA A 81 -1.26 10.86 2.19
C ALA A 81 -0.25 11.27 1.10
N GLY A 82 0.22 12.52 1.14
CA GLY A 82 1.27 13.02 0.24
C GLY A 82 2.60 12.28 0.42
N VAL A 83 3.06 12.12 1.66
CA VAL A 83 4.28 11.35 1.98
C VAL A 83 4.15 9.90 1.52
N ALA A 84 3.00 9.26 1.77
CA ALA A 84 2.75 7.88 1.35
C ALA A 84 2.71 7.75 -0.18
N GLY A 85 2.01 8.66 -0.87
CA GLY A 85 1.93 8.67 -2.34
C GLY A 85 3.31 8.88 -2.99
N PHE A 86 4.08 9.85 -2.49
CA PHE A 86 5.45 10.07 -2.95
C PHE A 86 6.34 8.84 -2.73
N GLY A 87 6.33 8.28 -1.52
CA GLY A 87 7.15 7.11 -1.19
C GLY A 87 6.80 5.89 -2.04
N PHE A 88 5.51 5.66 -2.29
CA PHE A 88 5.05 4.58 -3.17
C PHE A 88 5.57 4.76 -4.60
N GLY A 89 5.42 5.95 -5.18
CA GLY A 89 5.95 6.24 -6.52
C GLY A 89 7.48 6.12 -6.58
N ALA A 90 8.18 6.84 -5.71
CA ALA A 90 9.64 6.99 -5.76
C ALA A 90 10.42 5.72 -5.45
N PHE A 91 9.89 4.83 -4.59
CA PHE A 91 10.61 3.63 -4.15
C PHE A 91 9.99 2.31 -4.61
N HIS A 92 8.65 2.18 -4.52
CA HIS A 92 7.97 0.93 -4.88
C HIS A 92 7.87 0.77 -6.39
N VAL A 93 7.32 1.77 -7.09
CA VAL A 93 7.04 1.71 -8.54
C VAL A 93 8.33 1.74 -9.37
N THR A 94 9.25 2.66 -9.06
CA THR A 94 10.56 2.74 -9.74
C THR A 94 11.42 1.49 -9.52
N GLY A 95 11.14 0.72 -8.46
CA GLY A 95 11.97 -0.40 -8.05
C GLY A 95 13.31 -0.01 -7.45
N LEU A 96 13.49 1.25 -7.03
CA LEU A 96 14.68 1.69 -6.30
C LEU A 96 14.86 0.93 -4.98
N TYR A 97 13.75 0.63 -4.29
CA TYR A 97 13.75 -0.16 -3.07
C TYR A 97 12.59 -1.15 -2.94
N GLY A 98 11.62 -1.12 -3.86
CA GLY A 98 10.47 -2.03 -3.85
C GLY A 98 10.43 -3.04 -5.00
N PRO A 99 9.41 -3.92 -5.00
CA PRO A 99 9.28 -5.04 -5.93
C PRO A 99 8.84 -4.62 -7.33
N ARG A 100 8.50 -3.34 -7.55
CA ARG A 100 8.01 -2.79 -8.83
C ARG A 100 6.55 -3.16 -9.11
N ILE A 101 6.09 -2.91 -10.34
CA ILE A 101 4.71 -3.19 -10.77
C ILE A 101 4.66 -4.11 -11.98
N TRP A 102 3.50 -4.72 -12.21
CA TRP A 102 3.25 -5.53 -13.39
C TRP A 102 3.12 -4.66 -14.65
N VAL A 103 3.81 -5.04 -15.71
CA VAL A 103 3.69 -4.43 -17.04
C VAL A 103 3.65 -5.55 -18.08
N SER A 104 2.92 -5.33 -19.17
CA SER A 104 2.85 -6.26 -20.30
C SER A 104 3.02 -5.55 -21.63
N GLY A 105 3.38 -6.31 -22.66
CA GLY A 105 3.27 -5.84 -24.04
C GLY A 105 1.81 -5.51 -24.45
N PRO A 106 1.60 -4.85 -25.59
CA PRO A 106 0.27 -4.43 -26.06
C PRO A 106 -0.74 -5.57 -26.23
N TYR A 107 -0.25 -6.79 -26.48
CA TYR A 107 -1.06 -8.00 -26.61
C TYR A 107 -1.14 -8.82 -25.32
N GLY A 108 -0.79 -8.24 -24.17
CA GLY A 108 -0.73 -8.93 -22.89
C GLY A 108 0.46 -9.90 -22.75
N LEU A 109 1.35 -9.94 -23.75
CA LEU A 109 2.49 -10.86 -23.81
C LEU A 109 3.76 -10.16 -24.29
N PRO A 110 4.92 -10.37 -23.62
CA PRO A 110 5.07 -11.01 -22.31
C PRO A 110 4.62 -10.07 -21.17
N GLY A 111 4.02 -10.61 -20.12
CA GLY A 111 3.69 -9.89 -18.88
C GLY A 111 4.65 -10.27 -17.75
N LYS A 112 5.17 -9.28 -17.03
CA LYS A 112 6.08 -9.48 -15.89
C LYS A 112 6.08 -8.29 -14.93
N VAL A 113 6.62 -8.49 -13.74
CA VAL A 113 6.93 -7.39 -12.82
C VAL A 113 8.23 -6.72 -13.25
N GLN A 114 8.21 -5.39 -13.43
CA GLN A 114 9.39 -4.63 -13.83
C GLN A 114 9.39 -3.19 -13.31
N ALA A 115 10.59 -2.63 -13.18
CA ALA A 115 10.79 -1.23 -12.83
C ALA A 115 10.23 -0.32 -13.91
N VAL A 116 9.64 0.79 -13.49
CA VAL A 116 9.06 1.80 -14.37
C VAL A 116 9.75 3.13 -14.10
N ASN A 117 10.28 3.72 -15.17
CA ASN A 117 10.85 5.06 -15.09
C ASN A 117 9.72 6.09 -15.22
N PRO A 118 9.76 7.19 -14.44
CA PRO A 118 8.76 8.26 -14.55
C PRO A 118 8.88 8.96 -15.90
N ALA A 119 7.74 9.40 -16.44
CA ALA A 119 7.68 10.21 -17.64
C ALA A 119 7.28 11.64 -17.27
N TRP A 120 8.09 12.62 -17.67
CA TRP A 120 7.87 14.03 -17.31
C TRP A 120 7.27 14.85 -18.46
N GLY A 121 7.12 14.26 -19.65
CA GLY A 121 6.47 14.88 -20.80
C GLY A 121 4.96 14.61 -20.84
N ALA A 122 4.33 15.00 -21.95
CA ALA A 122 2.89 14.82 -22.15
C ALA A 122 2.48 13.34 -22.21
N GLU A 123 3.41 12.46 -22.56
CA GLU A 123 3.22 11.01 -22.58
C GLU A 123 2.88 10.41 -21.20
N GLY A 124 3.21 11.11 -20.09
CA GLY A 124 2.79 10.69 -18.75
C GLY A 124 1.28 10.78 -18.51
N PHE A 125 0.54 11.45 -19.40
CA PHE A 125 -0.93 11.49 -19.38
C PHE A 125 -1.57 10.41 -20.27
N ASP A 126 -0.77 9.60 -21.00
CA ASP A 126 -1.28 8.47 -21.76
C ASP A 126 -1.64 7.32 -20.79
N PRO A 127 -2.91 6.87 -20.73
CA PRO A 127 -3.32 5.81 -19.81
C PRO A 127 -2.68 4.44 -20.09
N PHE A 128 -1.97 4.27 -21.21
CA PHE A 128 -1.24 3.05 -21.57
C PHE A 128 0.28 3.17 -21.36
N VAL A 129 0.79 4.34 -20.99
CA VAL A 129 2.19 4.53 -20.59
C VAL A 129 2.29 4.37 -19.07
N PRO A 130 3.05 3.40 -18.55
CA PRO A 130 3.10 3.15 -17.12
C PRO A 130 3.91 4.20 -16.35
N GLY A 131 4.75 4.99 -17.02
CA GLY A 131 5.54 6.05 -16.41
C GLY A 131 4.69 7.26 -16.10
N ILE A 132 4.42 7.48 -14.81
CA ILE A 132 3.86 8.72 -14.24
C ILE A 132 4.98 9.49 -13.55
#